data_AF-A0A970X0V5-F1
#
_entry.id   AF-A0A970X0V5-F1
#
_cell.length_a   1.000
_cell.length_b   1.000
_cell.length_c   1.000
_cell.angle_alpha   90.00
_cell.angle_beta   90.00
_cell.angle_gamma   90.00
#
_symmetry.space_group_name_H-M   'P 1'
#
loop_
_entity.id
_entity.type
_entity.pdbx_description
1 polymer ?
#
loop_
_entity_poly.entity_id
_entity_poly.type
_entity_poly.pdbx_seq_one_letter_code
_entity_poly.pdbx_strand_id
1 'polypeptide(L)' 'MLEQVVWEDSSNTQGTSLRLVDLYLKHQMPVGSIIIDSPWSMAYNDFNWNTARYPNSIEMIRDLNQKNVKVIL' A
#
# COMPACT_ATOMS: atom_id res chain seq x y z
N MET A 1 15.15 5.21 -14.64
CA MET A 1 14.94 6.25 -13.60
C MET A 1 14.85 5.51 -12.27
N LEU A 2 15.34 6.06 -11.16
CA LEU A 2 15.19 5.44 -9.85
C LEU A 2 13.80 5.78 -9.30
N GLU A 3 13.01 4.76 -8.95
CA GLU A 3 11.69 4.92 -8.35
C GLU A 3 11.76 4.66 -6.84
N GLN A 4 10.97 5.41 -6.06
CA GLN A 4 11.00 5.30 -4.60
C GLN A 4 10.13 4.15 -4.11
N VAL A 5 10.57 3.52 -3.01
CA VAL A 5 9.74 2.65 -2.17
C VAL A 5 9.21 3.50 -1.04
N VAL A 6 7.89 3.55 -0.89
CA VAL A 6 7.23 4.34 0.15
C VAL A 6 6.54 3.45 1.17
N TRP A 7 6.33 3.98 2.37
CA TRP A 7 5.75 3.26 3.50
C TRP A 7 5.10 4.27 4.44
N GLU A 8 3.91 3.93 4.95
CA GLU A 8 3.32 4.61 6.10
C GLU A 8 3.23 3.63 7.26
N ASP A 9 3.66 4.06 8.45
CA ASP A 9 3.73 3.22 9.65
C ASP A 9 3.04 3.88 10.84
N SER A 10 1.89 4.50 10.61
CA SER A 10 1.15 5.18 11.68
C SER A 10 -0.26 4.65 11.80
N SER A 11 -0.93 4.39 10.67
CA SER A 11 -2.29 3.88 10.67
C SER A 11 -2.35 2.42 10.23
N ASN A 12 -1.51 2.03 9.27
CA ASN A 12 -1.46 0.71 8.64
C ASN A 12 -2.87 0.31 8.16
N THR A 13 -3.45 1.15 7.29
CA THR A 13 -4.79 0.94 6.70
C THR A 13 -4.78 1.13 5.18
N GLN A 14 -5.72 0.52 4.48
CA GLN A 14 -5.90 0.70 3.04
C GLN A 14 -5.98 2.19 2.64
N GLY A 15 -6.76 2.98 3.38
CA GLY A 15 -6.97 4.39 3.04
C GLY A 15 -5.70 5.23 3.14
N THR A 16 -4.89 5.00 4.17
CA THR A 16 -3.64 5.74 4.39
C THR A 16 -2.55 5.32 3.40
N SER A 17 -2.45 4.03 3.07
CA SER A 17 -1.54 3.54 2.03
C SER A 17 -1.86 4.13 0.65
N LEU A 18 -3.14 4.13 0.24
CA LEU A 18 -3.57 4.74 -1.03
C LEU A 18 -3.28 6.25 -1.04
N ARG A 19 -3.62 6.95 0.05
CA ARG A 19 -3.38 8.39 0.17
C ARG A 19 -1.89 8.74 0.03
N LEU A 20 -0.99 7.94 0.60
CA LEU A 20 0.46 8.19 0.48
C LEU A 20 0.88 8.18 -0.99
N VAL A 21 0.54 7.12 -1.73
CA VAL A 21 0.86 6.99 -3.16
C VAL A 21 0.24 8.12 -3.97
N ASP A 22 -1.03 8.45 -3.71
CA ASP A 22 -1.73 9.52 -4.43
C ASP A 22 -1.07 10.88 -4.21
N LEU A 23 -0.56 11.16 -3.00
CA LEU A 23 0.18 12.40 -2.74
C LEU A 23 1.51 12.45 -3.49
N TYR A 24 2.26 11.34 -3.54
CA TYR A 24 3.49 11.27 -4.33
C TYR A 24 3.23 11.56 -5.81
N LEU A 25 2.25 10.87 -6.40
CA LEU A 25 1.88 11.06 -7.81
C LEU A 25 1.36 12.48 -8.08
N LYS A 26 0.54 13.03 -7.18
CA LYS A 26 0.03 14.41 -7.26
C LYS A 26 1.16 15.44 -7.26
N HIS A 27 2.24 15.20 -6.50
CA HIS A 27 3.40 16.08 -6.40
C HIS A 27 4.51 15.75 -7.41
N GLN A 28 4.22 14.92 -8.42
CA GLN A 28 5.18 14.52 -9.46
C GLN A 28 6.45 13.86 -8.88
N MET A 29 6.33 13.22 -7.72
CA MET A 29 7.41 12.46 -7.10
C MET A 29 7.35 11.01 -7.61
N PRO A 30 8.45 10.44 -8.13
CA PRO A 30 8.44 9.08 -8.64
C PRO A 30 8.27 8.07 -7.50
N VAL A 31 7.28 7.19 -7.62
CA VAL A 31 7.02 6.08 -6.71
C VAL A 31 6.82 4.80 -7.51
N GLY A 32 7.56 3.76 -7.17
CA GLY A 32 7.53 2.47 -7.87
C GLY A 32 6.96 1.35 -7.03
N SER A 33 7.00 1.48 -5.70
CA SER A 33 6.45 0.49 -4.78
C SER A 33 5.93 1.12 -3.49
N ILE A 34 4.97 0.46 -2.86
CA ILE A 34 4.54 0.71 -1.48
C ILE A 34 4.68 -0.55 -0.62
N ILE A 35 5.12 -0.38 0.63
CA ILE A 35 5.09 -1.41 1.67
C ILE A 35 3.74 -1.34 2.39
N ILE A 36 3.04 -2.47 2.45
CA ILE A 36 1.84 -2.67 3.23
C ILE A 36 2.24 -3.45 4.49
N ASP A 37 2.54 -2.72 5.55
CA ASP A 37 3.11 -3.31 6.76
C ASP A 37 2.03 -3.89 7.70
N SER A 38 2.51 -4.69 8.65
CA SER A 38 1.74 -5.19 9.77
C SER A 38 0.95 -4.06 10.46
N PRO A 39 -0.27 -4.35 10.94
CA PRO A 39 -0.96 -5.63 10.91
C PRO A 39 -1.88 -5.76 9.68
N TRP A 40 -1.31 -5.88 8.47
CA TRP A 40 -2.08 -6.21 7.26
C TRP A 40 -2.77 -7.57 7.35
N SER A 41 -2.22 -8.49 8.14
CA SER A 41 -2.76 -9.83 8.40
C SER A 41 -3.35 -9.96 9.82
N MET A 42 -4.10 -11.04 10.07
CA MET A 42 -4.73 -11.30 11.39
C MET A 42 -3.74 -11.85 12.43
N ALA A 43 -2.70 -12.54 11.97
CA ALA A 43 -1.55 -12.96 12.75
C ALA A 43 -0.28 -12.96 11.88
N TYR A 44 0.90 -12.96 12.51
CA TYR A 44 2.16 -13.04 11.76
C TYR A 44 2.19 -14.28 10.85
N ASN A 45 2.43 -14.07 9.56
CA ASN A 45 2.57 -15.12 8.54
C ASN A 45 1.34 -16.04 8.35
N ASP A 46 0.14 -15.60 8.74
CA ASP A 46 -1.09 -16.38 8.48
C ASP A 46 -1.71 -16.12 7.09
N PHE A 47 -1.24 -15.06 6.43
CA PHE A 47 -1.68 -14.61 5.10
C PHE A 47 -3.18 -14.30 4.99
N ASN A 48 -3.86 -14.09 6.12
CA ASN A 48 -5.27 -13.70 6.17
C ASN A 48 -5.38 -12.18 6.31
N TRP A 49 -5.80 -11.50 5.26
CA TRP A 49 -5.99 -10.04 5.30
C TRP A 49 -6.90 -9.61 6.45
N ASN A 50 -6.45 -8.63 7.21
CA ASN A 50 -7.26 -7.95 8.20
C ASN A 50 -8.26 -7.03 7.48
N THR A 51 -9.46 -7.54 7.21
CA THR A 51 -10.51 -6.82 6.47
C THR A 51 -11.05 -5.60 7.22
N ALA A 52 -10.82 -5.48 8.53
CA ALA A 52 -11.15 -4.25 9.26
C ALA A 52 -10.20 -3.08 8.89
N ARG A 53 -8.96 -3.38 8.49
CA ARG A 53 -7.94 -2.40 8.08
C ARG A 53 -7.82 -2.26 6.56
N TYR A 54 -8.00 -3.37 5.86
CA TYR A 54 -7.87 -3.49 4.40
C TYR A 54 -9.12 -4.16 3.81
N PRO A 55 -10.29 -3.48 3.87
CA PRO A 55 -11.58 -4.08 3.51
C PRO A 55 -11.67 -4.53 2.05
N ASN A 56 -10.93 -3.89 1.14
CA ASN A 56 -10.90 -4.21 -0.29
C ASN A 56 -9.46 -4.40 -0.78
N SER A 57 -8.65 -5.19 -0.07
CA SER A 57 -7.22 -5.37 -0.37
C SER A 57 -6.91 -5.77 -1.82
N ILE A 58 -7.75 -6.61 -2.43
CA ILE A 58 -7.60 -7.02 -3.85
C ILE A 58 -7.77 -5.83 -4.79
N GLU A 59 -8.78 -4.98 -4.56
CA GLU A 59 -9.02 -3.78 -5.36
C GLU A 59 -7.93 -2.74 -5.13
N MET A 60 -7.50 -2.54 -3.88
CA MET A 60 -6.36 -1.68 -3.53
C MET A 60 -5.09 -2.08 -4.32
N ILE A 61 -4.74 -3.37 -4.35
CA ILE A 61 -3.59 -3.87 -5.11
C ILE A 61 -3.78 -3.64 -6.62
N ARG A 62 -5.00 -3.82 -7.14
CA ARG A 62 -5.30 -3.57 -8.55
C ARG A 62 -5.12 -2.09 -8.91
N ASP A 63 -5.63 -1.19 -8.08
CA ASP A 63 -5.53 0.25 -8.27
C ASP A 63 -4.08 0.75 -8.22
N LEU A 64 -3.27 0.20 -7.30
CA LEU A 64 -1.85 0.49 -7.21
C LEU A 64 -1.10 0.00 -8.46
N ASN A 65 -1.37 -1.22 -8.92
CA ASN A 65 -0.77 -1.75 -10.14
C ASN A 65 -1.16 -0.94 -11.39
N GLN A 66 -2.39 -0.43 -11.49
CA GLN A 66 -2.81 0.46 -12.58
C GLN A 66 -2.02 1.77 -12.60
N LYS A 67 -1.51 2.21 -11.45
CA LYS A 67 -0.62 3.37 -11.29
C LYS A 67 0.87 3.01 -11.48
N ASN A 68 1.19 1.79 -11.92
CA ASN A 68 2.55 1.22 -11.97
C ASN A 68 3.26 1.17 -10.60
N VAL A 69 2.50 1.11 -9.49
CA VAL A 69 3.03 0.99 -8.14
C VAL A 69 2.89 -0.45 -7.64
N LYS A 70 4.02 -1.10 -7.37
CA LYS A 70 4.08 -2.48 -6.87
C LYS A 70 3.78 -2.53 -5.37
N VAL A 71 3.27 -3.66 -4.92
CA VAL A 71 2.98 -3.89 -3.49
C VAL A 71 4.02 -4.85 -2.92
N ILE A 72 4.56 -4.49 -1.76
CA ILE A 72 5.45 -5.31 -0.92
C ILE A 72 4.70 -5.60 0.38
N LEU A 73 4.67 -6.87 0.80
CA LEU A 73 4.06 -7.36 2.05
C LEU A 73 5.13 -7.91 3.00
#